data_AF-A0A2W2M0R9-F1
#
_entry.id   AF-A0A2W2M0R9-F1
#
_cell.length_a   1.000
_cell.length_b   1.000
_cell.length_c   1.000
_cell.angle_alpha   90.00
_cell.angle_beta   90.00
_cell.angle_gamma   90.00
#
_symmetry.space_group_name_H-M   'P 1'
#
loop_
_entity.id
_entity.type
_entity.pdbx_description
1 polymer ?
#
loop_
_entity_poly.entity_id
_entity_poly.type
_entity_poly.pdbx_seq_one_letter_code
_entity_poly.pdbx_strand_id
1 'polypeptide(L)'
;MTDRTDDRREELAANLAKVERRIAAACAAAGRPREEVTLIVVTKTYPAADVRTLSELGVRHVAENRDQEAAPKAAECADLPLTWHFVGQLQTNKVRSVAAYADIVQSVDRSRLVTALSKEAVRAGRELGCLIQVALDAG
;
A
#
# COMPACT_ATOMS: atom_id res chain seq x y z
N MET A 1 24.67 18.63 -9.46
CA MET A 1 23.50 18.56 -8.56
C MET A 1 22.79 17.23 -8.79
N THR A 2 23.54 16.14 -8.69
CA THR A 2 23.13 14.77 -9.09
C THR A 2 23.35 13.77 -7.94
N ASP A 3 24.07 14.18 -6.90
CA ASP A 3 24.56 13.36 -5.78
C ASP A 3 23.42 12.82 -4.90
N ARG A 4 22.55 13.72 -4.39
CA ARG A 4 21.55 13.37 -3.36
C ARG A 4 20.38 12.51 -3.86
N THR A 5 20.04 12.57 -5.14
CA THR A 5 18.94 11.76 -5.70
C THR A 5 19.43 10.35 -6.02
N ASP A 6 20.65 10.23 -6.54
CA ASP A 6 21.28 8.93 -6.78
C ASP A 6 21.54 8.22 -5.45
N ASP A 7 22.03 8.93 -4.42
CA ASP A 7 22.18 8.40 -3.06
C ASP A 7 20.87 7.82 -2.51
N ARG A 8 19.75 8.56 -2.66
CA ARG A 8 18.45 8.12 -2.16
C ARG A 8 17.95 6.89 -2.92
N ARG A 9 18.15 6.85 -4.23
CA ARG A 9 17.77 5.69 -5.06
C ARG A 9 18.57 4.45 -4.68
N GLU A 10 19.88 4.60 -4.48
CA GLU A 10 20.75 3.50 -4.05
C GLU A 10 20.35 2.98 -2.66
N GLU A 11 20.05 3.87 -1.72
CA GLU A 11 19.55 3.52 -0.39
C GLU A 11 18.25 2.70 -0.48
N LEU A 12 17.27 3.17 -1.27
CA LEU A 12 16.00 2.47 -1.49
C LEU A 12 16.22 1.09 -2.14
N ALA A 13 17.10 1.01 -3.14
CA ALA A 13 17.44 -0.25 -3.81
C ALA A 13 18.09 -1.25 -2.85
N ALA A 14 19.06 -0.80 -2.04
CA ALA A 14 19.74 -1.64 -1.06
C ALA A 14 18.77 -2.16 0.01
N ASN A 15 17.88 -1.30 0.51
CA ASN A 15 16.86 -1.66 1.48
C ASN A 15 15.84 -2.65 0.90
N LEU A 16 15.36 -2.42 -0.32
CA LEU A 16 14.45 -3.33 -1.01
C LEU A 16 15.09 -4.71 -1.20
N ALA A 17 16.33 -4.77 -1.69
CA ALA A 17 17.06 -6.02 -1.87
C ALA A 17 17.25 -6.78 -0.54
N LYS A 18 17.48 -6.06 0.57
CA LYS A 18 17.57 -6.67 1.91
C LYS A 18 16.25 -7.29 2.34
N VAL A 19 15.12 -6.63 2.10
CA VAL A 19 13.78 -7.16 2.41
C VAL A 19 13.47 -8.36 1.54
N GLU A 20 13.75 -8.28 0.24
CA GLU A 20 13.53 -9.39 -0.71
C GLU A 20 14.28 -10.66 -0.30
N ARG A 21 15.56 -10.54 0.08
CA ARG A 21 16.33 -11.69 0.59
C ARG A 21 15.70 -12.31 1.84
N ARG A 22 15.16 -11.49 2.75
CA ARG A 22 14.49 -11.98 3.96
C ARG A 22 13.20 -12.72 3.62
N ILE A 23 12.41 -12.20 2.69
CA ILE A 23 11.17 -12.86 2.24
C ILE A 23 11.51 -14.19 1.57
N ALA A 24 12.47 -14.21 0.64
CA ALA A 24 12.89 -15.43 -0.04
C ALA A 24 13.39 -16.51 0.94
N ALA A 25 14.23 -16.12 1.92
CA ALA A 25 14.71 -17.04 2.94
C ALA A 25 13.57 -17.60 3.81
N ALA A 26 12.61 -16.76 4.21
CA ALA A 26 11.45 -17.20 4.99
C ALA A 26 10.54 -18.14 4.19
N CYS A 27 10.31 -17.86 2.90
CA CYS A 27 9.53 -18.74 2.02
C CYS A 27 10.21 -20.09 1.85
N ALA A 28 11.53 -20.11 1.60
CA ALA A 28 12.32 -21.33 1.49
C ALA A 28 12.27 -22.17 2.77
N ALA A 29 12.42 -21.54 3.95
CA ALA A 29 12.31 -22.22 5.24
C ALA A 29 10.92 -22.81 5.49
N ALA A 30 9.87 -22.19 4.94
CA ALA A 30 8.48 -22.66 5.02
C ALA A 30 8.09 -23.65 3.91
N GLY A 31 8.99 -23.98 2.97
CA GLY A 31 8.68 -24.81 1.81
C GLY A 31 7.68 -24.18 0.84
N ARG A 32 7.62 -22.84 0.80
CA ARG A 32 6.70 -22.07 -0.05
C ARG A 32 7.44 -21.37 -1.19
N PRO A 33 6.84 -21.26 -2.39
CA PRO A 33 7.37 -20.42 -3.45
C PRO A 33 7.32 -18.92 -3.06
N ARG A 34 8.29 -18.14 -3.53
CA ARG A 34 8.42 -16.70 -3.19
C ARG A 34 7.24 -15.90 -3.71
N GLU A 35 6.74 -16.24 -4.89
CA GLU A 35 5.65 -15.56 -5.60
C GLU A 35 4.30 -15.63 -4.88
N GLU A 36 4.12 -16.53 -3.91
CA GLU A 36 2.93 -16.56 -3.06
C GLU A 36 2.86 -15.42 -2.03
N VAL A 37 3.94 -14.67 -1.84
CA VAL A 37 4.01 -13.58 -0.85
C VAL A 37 4.10 -12.23 -1.57
N THR A 38 3.09 -11.38 -1.37
CA THR A 38 3.12 -10.01 -1.89
C THR A 38 3.88 -9.09 -0.93
N LEU A 39 4.94 -8.46 -1.40
CA LEU A 39 5.57 -7.35 -0.67
C LEU A 39 4.74 -6.07 -0.90
N ILE A 40 4.20 -5.52 0.18
CA ILE A 40 3.49 -4.24 0.18
C ILE A 40 4.38 -3.21 0.89
N VAL A 41 4.85 -2.20 0.16
CA VAL A 41 5.76 -1.19 0.71
C VAL A 41 4.96 -0.09 1.38
N VAL A 42 5.11 0.08 2.69
CA VAL A 42 4.42 1.14 3.45
C VAL A 42 5.15 2.46 3.27
N THR A 43 4.51 3.43 2.63
CA THR A 43 5.12 4.70 2.17
C THR A 43 4.70 5.91 3.01
N LYS A 44 3.98 5.69 4.12
CA LYS A 44 3.60 6.74 5.08
C LYS A 44 4.80 7.58 5.48
N THR A 45 4.61 8.89 5.65
CA THR A 45 5.67 9.86 5.99
C THR A 45 6.78 10.08 4.94
N TYR A 46 6.82 9.33 3.84
CA TYR A 46 7.77 9.52 2.73
C TYR A 46 7.13 10.26 1.55
N PRO A 47 7.89 11.06 0.77
CA PRO A 47 7.37 11.82 -0.35
C PRO A 47 6.96 10.94 -1.54
N ALA A 48 6.13 11.47 -2.46
CA ALA A 48 5.77 10.80 -3.71
C ALA A 48 7.00 10.44 -4.59
N ALA A 49 8.08 11.23 -4.50
CA ALA A 49 9.34 10.95 -5.19
C ALA A 49 9.96 9.60 -4.79
N ASP A 50 9.86 9.21 -3.51
CA ASP A 50 10.31 7.89 -3.07
C ASP A 50 9.41 6.79 -3.65
N VAL A 51 8.09 7.00 -3.72
CA VAL A 51 7.14 6.07 -4.34
C VAL A 51 7.45 5.85 -5.81
N ARG A 52 7.75 6.92 -6.55
CA ARG A 52 8.17 6.85 -7.95
C ARG A 52 9.46 6.05 -8.12
N THR A 53 10.46 6.34 -7.29
CA THR A 53 11.74 5.62 -7.29
C THR A 53 11.54 4.13 -6.99
N LEU A 54 10.69 3.80 -6.02
CA LEU A 54 10.35 2.41 -5.70
C LEU A 54 9.63 1.71 -6.87
N SER A 55 8.73 2.41 -7.56
CA SER A 55 8.06 1.88 -8.77
C SER A 55 9.06 1.56 -9.89
N GLU A 56 10.03 2.44 -10.13
CA GLU A 56 11.14 2.20 -11.07
C GLU A 56 12.02 1.00 -10.67
N LEU A 57 12.18 0.76 -9.37
CA LEU A 57 12.87 -0.41 -8.81
C LEU A 57 12.02 -1.69 -8.82
N GLY A 58 10.81 -1.65 -9.38
CA GLY A 58 9.95 -2.82 -9.56
C GLY A 58 8.86 -3.00 -8.51
N VAL A 59 8.72 -2.11 -7.53
CA VAL A 59 7.61 -2.16 -6.57
C VAL A 59 6.29 -1.93 -7.29
N ARG A 60 5.29 -2.75 -6.97
CA ARG A 60 3.93 -2.65 -7.54
C ARG A 60 2.85 -2.44 -6.48
N HIS A 61 3.10 -2.79 -5.22
CA HIS A 61 2.14 -2.61 -4.14
C HIS A 61 2.68 -1.62 -3.11
N VAL A 62 1.91 -0.56 -2.87
CA VAL A 62 2.24 0.48 -1.88
C VAL A 62 1.10 0.66 -0.89
N ALA A 63 1.43 1.08 0.33
CA ALA A 63 0.45 1.23 1.39
C ALA A 63 0.58 2.54 2.16
N GLU A 64 -0.57 3.12 2.48
CA GLU A 64 -0.70 4.31 3.31
C GLU A 64 -1.66 4.05 4.48
N ASN A 65 -1.47 4.79 5.58
CA ASN A 65 -2.29 4.66 6.78
C ASN A 65 -3.16 5.89 7.08
N ARG A 66 -3.02 6.99 6.32
CA ARG A 66 -3.76 8.23 6.52
C ARG A 66 -4.18 8.82 5.18
N ASP A 67 -5.48 9.08 5.05
CA ASP A 67 -6.07 9.65 3.83
C ASP A 67 -5.41 10.99 3.42
N GLN A 68 -5.07 11.83 4.41
CA GLN A 68 -4.47 13.15 4.19
C GLN A 68 -3.10 13.06 3.50
N GLU A 69 -2.33 11.99 3.75
CA GLU A 69 -1.05 11.74 3.10
C GLU A 69 -1.23 10.96 1.80
N ALA A 70 -2.19 10.04 1.77
CA ALA A 70 -2.38 9.08 0.69
C ALA A 70 -3.00 9.68 -0.56
N ALA A 71 -4.10 10.43 -0.44
CA ALA A 71 -4.83 10.96 -1.58
C ALA A 71 -3.97 11.85 -2.50
N PRO A 72 -3.20 12.85 -1.99
CA PRO A 72 -2.33 13.65 -2.86
C PRO A 72 -1.21 12.79 -3.48
N LYS A 73 -0.61 11.88 -2.70
CA LYS A 73 0.48 11.01 -3.18
C LYS A 73 0.02 10.06 -4.28
N ALA A 74 -1.19 9.51 -4.16
CA ALA A 74 -1.81 8.67 -5.18
C ALA A 74 -2.11 9.47 -6.45
N ALA A 75 -2.56 10.72 -6.34
CA ALA A 75 -2.76 11.59 -7.48
C ALA A 75 -1.44 11.93 -8.21
N GLU A 76 -0.37 12.23 -7.48
CA GLU A 76 0.98 12.50 -8.02
C GLU A 76 1.62 11.28 -8.69
N CYS A 77 1.13 10.08 -8.38
CA CYS A 77 1.63 8.79 -8.87
C CYS A 77 0.63 8.06 -9.76
N ALA A 78 -0.43 8.74 -10.23
CA ALA A 78 -1.51 8.12 -11.01
C ALA A 78 -1.04 7.57 -12.37
N ASP A 79 0.12 8.02 -12.85
CA ASP A 79 0.79 7.52 -14.06
C ASP A 79 1.55 6.19 -13.84
N LEU A 80 1.73 5.76 -12.59
CA LEU A 80 2.53 4.59 -12.24
C LEU A 80 1.68 3.32 -12.16
N PRO A 81 2.25 2.14 -12.50
CA PRO A 81 1.55 0.86 -12.42
C PRO A 81 1.53 0.33 -10.97
N LEU A 82 0.85 1.06 -10.08
CA LEU A 82 0.78 0.77 -8.64
C LEU A 82 -0.61 0.30 -8.22
N THR A 83 -0.63 -0.69 -7.33
CA THR A 83 -1.79 -1.04 -6.52
C THR A 83 -1.69 -0.36 -5.16
N TRP A 84 -2.68 0.47 -4.85
CA TRP A 84 -2.76 1.25 -3.61
C TRP A 84 -3.54 0.51 -2.53
N HIS A 85 -2.87 0.28 -1.40
CA HIS A 85 -3.46 -0.30 -0.21
C HIS A 85 -3.69 0.77 0.86
N PHE A 86 -4.90 0.83 1.41
CA PHE A 86 -5.16 1.60 2.63
C PHE A 86 -5.13 0.65 3.84
N VAL A 87 -4.13 0.79 4.71
CA VAL A 87 -3.89 -0.10 5.86
C VAL A 87 -4.17 0.55 7.21
N GLY A 88 -4.52 1.83 7.22
CA GLY A 88 -4.87 2.59 8.42
C GLY A 88 -6.32 2.40 8.86
N GLN A 89 -6.63 2.73 10.11
CA GLN A 89 -8.02 2.72 10.59
C GLN A 89 -8.89 3.69 9.77
N LEU A 90 -9.95 3.17 9.15
CA LEU A 90 -10.77 3.96 8.23
C LEU A 90 -11.97 4.57 8.94
N GLN A 91 -11.94 5.90 9.07
CA GLN A 91 -13.08 6.69 9.51
C GLN A 91 -14.13 6.79 8.39
N THR A 92 -15.41 6.69 8.75
CA THR A 92 -16.53 6.67 7.78
C THR A 92 -16.58 7.93 6.90
N ASN A 93 -16.21 9.10 7.43
CA ASN A 93 -16.15 10.36 6.68
C ASN A 93 -15.01 10.40 5.64
N LYS A 94 -14.04 9.49 5.71
CA LYS A 94 -12.93 9.37 4.76
C LYS A 94 -13.15 8.33 3.67
N VAL A 95 -14.17 7.49 3.81
CA VAL A 95 -14.47 6.38 2.88
C VAL A 95 -14.54 6.86 1.43
N ARG A 96 -15.23 7.97 1.15
CA ARG A 96 -15.36 8.50 -0.21
C ARG A 96 -14.00 8.86 -0.83
N SER A 97 -13.11 9.45 -0.04
CA SER A 97 -11.76 9.80 -0.50
C SER A 97 -10.94 8.55 -0.76
N VAL A 98 -10.91 7.62 0.21
CA VAL A 98 -10.17 6.35 0.09
C VAL A 98 -10.66 5.50 -1.09
N ALA A 99 -11.98 5.38 -1.28
CA ALA A 99 -12.55 4.63 -2.40
C ALA A 99 -12.25 5.26 -3.78
N ALA A 100 -11.83 6.53 -3.84
CA ALA A 100 -11.48 7.19 -5.09
C ALA A 100 -10.06 6.85 -5.59
N TYR A 101 -9.14 6.44 -4.71
CA TYR A 101 -7.76 6.10 -5.09
C TYR A 101 -7.31 4.69 -4.72
N ALA A 102 -7.76 4.14 -3.59
CA ALA A 102 -7.29 2.83 -3.13
C ALA A 102 -7.87 1.72 -4.02
N ASP A 103 -7.10 0.65 -4.19
CA ASP A 103 -7.55 -0.59 -4.82
C ASP A 103 -7.92 -1.63 -3.76
N ILE A 104 -7.27 -1.57 -2.59
CA ILE A 104 -7.49 -2.50 -1.47
C ILE A 104 -7.56 -1.72 -0.15
N VAL A 105 -8.58 -1.97 0.67
CA VAL A 105 -8.68 -1.51 2.07
C VAL A 105 -8.47 -2.70 3.00
N GLN A 106 -7.42 -2.68 3.81
CA GLN A 106 -7.05 -3.83 4.65
C GLN A 106 -7.54 -3.75 6.11
N SER A 107 -8.23 -2.67 6.45
CA SER A 107 -8.60 -2.30 7.83
C SER A 107 -10.10 -2.34 8.08
N VAL A 108 -10.84 -3.21 7.38
CA VAL A 108 -12.29 -3.33 7.59
C VAL A 108 -12.57 -4.05 8.90
N ASP A 109 -13.15 -3.35 9.87
CA ASP A 109 -13.37 -3.82 11.24
C ASP A 109 -14.86 -3.93 11.63
N ARG A 110 -15.77 -3.42 10.79
CA ARG A 110 -17.21 -3.33 11.10
C ARG A 110 -18.10 -3.32 9.86
N SER A 111 -19.30 -3.88 9.98
CA SER A 111 -20.29 -3.99 8.89
C SER A 111 -20.68 -2.64 8.27
N ARG A 112 -20.80 -1.59 9.09
CA ARG A 112 -21.10 -0.23 8.61
C ARG A 112 -20.03 0.28 7.64
N LEU A 113 -18.77 -0.10 7.83
CA LEU A 113 -17.67 0.30 6.95
C LEU A 113 -17.77 -0.40 5.59
N VAL A 114 -18.13 -1.69 5.56
CA VAL A 114 -18.41 -2.44 4.31
C VAL A 114 -19.50 -1.74 3.49
N THR A 115 -20.61 -1.38 4.14
CA THR A 115 -21.74 -0.71 3.46
C THR A 115 -21.32 0.64 2.88
N ALA A 116 -20.53 1.43 3.63
CA ALA A 116 -20.05 2.72 3.17
C ALA A 116 -19.06 2.57 2.00
N LEU A 117 -18.12 1.62 2.08
CA LEU A 117 -17.14 1.35 1.04
C LEU A 117 -17.81 0.89 -0.26
N SER A 118 -18.73 -0.06 -0.16
CA SER A 118 -19.51 -0.54 -1.31
C SER A 118 -20.26 0.59 -2.00
N LYS A 119 -20.95 1.44 -1.23
CA LYS A 119 -21.68 2.59 -1.78
C LYS A 119 -20.77 3.53 -2.57
N GLU A 120 -19.62 3.91 -2.02
CA GLU A 120 -18.73 4.86 -2.69
C GLU A 120 -17.94 4.22 -3.85
N ALA A 121 -17.61 2.92 -3.77
CA ALA A 121 -17.01 2.19 -4.89
C ALA A 121 -17.96 2.10 -6.09
N VAL A 122 -19.24 1.74 -5.85
CA VAL A 122 -20.29 1.73 -6.88
C VAL A 122 -20.47 3.12 -7.48
N ARG A 123 -20.51 4.16 -6.64
CA ARG A 123 -20.63 5.55 -7.09
C ARG A 123 -19.45 5.98 -7.98
N ALA A 124 -18.25 5.50 -7.69
CA ALA A 124 -17.04 5.78 -8.46
C ALA A 124 -16.88 4.88 -9.70
N GLY A 125 -17.74 3.87 -9.88
CA GLY A 125 -17.60 2.88 -10.95
C GLY A 125 -16.34 2.03 -10.81
N ARG A 126 -15.87 1.78 -9.58
CA ARG A 126 -14.66 1.01 -9.28
C ARG A 126 -15.00 -0.25 -8.48
N GLU A 127 -14.15 -1.27 -8.63
CA GLU A 127 -14.08 -2.37 -7.69
C GLU A 127 -13.07 -2.05 -6.59
N LEU A 128 -13.39 -2.40 -5.35
CA LEU A 128 -12.54 -2.15 -4.19
C LEU A 128 -12.36 -3.44 -3.39
N GLY A 129 -11.14 -3.96 -3.35
CA GLY A 129 -10.78 -5.09 -2.52
C GLY A 129 -10.85 -4.72 -1.04
N CYS A 130 -11.33 -5.62 -0.19
CA CYS A 130 -11.42 -5.41 1.24
C CYS A 130 -10.88 -6.63 2.00
N LEU A 131 -10.02 -6.41 3.00
CA LEU A 131 -9.65 -7.42 3.99
C LEU A 131 -10.28 -7.05 5.33
N ILE A 132 -10.73 -8.08 6.06
CA ILE A 132 -11.25 -7.93 7.41
C ILE A 132 -10.07 -7.92 8.39
N GLN A 133 -10.01 -6.90 9.23
CA GLN A 133 -9.04 -6.82 10.29
C GLN A 133 -9.53 -7.60 11.52
N VAL A 134 -8.73 -8.56 11.96
CA VAL A 134 -9.01 -9.39 13.13
C VAL A 134 -7.96 -9.10 14.21
N ALA A 135 -8.41 -8.86 15.44
CA ALA A 135 -7.52 -8.79 16.60
C ALA A 135 -7.13 -10.22 17.02
N LEU A 136 -5.84 -10.53 17.01
CA LEU A 136 -5.31 -11.86 17.35
C LEU A 136 -4.69 -11.92 18.75
N ASP A 137 -4.53 -10.78 19.41
CA ASP A 137 -4.05 -10.72 20.78
C ASP A 137 -5.24 -10.99 21.70
N ALA A 138 -5.13 -12.04 22.53
CA ALA A 138 -6.04 -12.23 23.65
C ALA A 138 -5.77 -11.10 24.66
N GLY A 139 -6.74 -10.19 24.81
CA GLY A 139 -6.76 -9.28 25.95
C GLY A 139 -6.88 -10.01 27.27
#